data_AF-A0A959DCR5-F1
#
_entry.id   AF-A0A959DCR5-F1
#
_cell.length_a   1.000
_cell.length_b   1.000
_cell.length_c   1.000
_cell.angle_alpha   90.00
_cell.angle_beta   90.00
_cell.angle_gamma   90.00
#
_symmetry.space_group_name_H-M   'P 1'
#
loop_
_entity.id
_entity.type
_entity.pdbx_description
1 polymer ?
#
loop_
_entity_poly.entity_id
_entity_poly.type
_entity_poly.pdbx_seq_one_letter_code
_entity_poly.pdbx_strand_id
1 'polypeptide(L)'
;MLRKLLSTVALSVAIAANAFSQSPYHELAQDTIITRPIFFGNAYLLDGKPLSLQVMQWFMTDHPLAHDQIRVAVVSDQLAAVSFTVGGIIFLGGILVRQGDQGAGEDLMLMGGAGIGGGLLFSIISGGHQRRAVQLYNEDIKRTYGSSARLEWQFGFSGHGLTLVAGLE
;
A
#
# COMPACT_ATOMS: atom_id res chain seq x y z
N MET A 1 -43.69 -28.02 28.51
CA MET A 1 -43.56 -26.74 27.76
C MET A 1 -42.17 -26.11 27.85
N LEU A 2 -41.43 -26.23 28.96
CA LEU A 2 -40.10 -25.63 29.16
C LEU A 2 -39.02 -26.00 28.11
N ARG A 3 -39.04 -27.23 27.58
CA ARG A 3 -38.05 -27.71 26.58
C ARG A 3 -38.15 -27.05 25.21
N LYS A 4 -39.33 -26.52 24.82
CA LYS A 4 -39.52 -25.85 23.53
C LYS A 4 -38.99 -24.42 23.52
N LEU A 5 -39.00 -23.73 24.68
CA LEU A 5 -38.45 -22.38 24.84
C LEU A 5 -36.91 -22.37 24.82
N LEU A 6 -36.27 -23.36 25.45
CA LEU A 6 -34.81 -23.48 25.48
C LEU A 6 -34.22 -23.72 24.08
N SER A 7 -34.90 -24.47 23.21
CA SER A 7 -34.39 -24.73 21.86
C SER A 7 -34.54 -23.53 20.93
N THR A 8 -35.55 -22.67 21.12
CA THR A 8 -35.72 -21.46 20.30
C THR A 8 -34.70 -20.39 20.68
N VAL A 9 -34.42 -20.21 21.97
CA VAL A 9 -33.41 -19.26 22.45
C VAL A 9 -32.01 -19.67 21.98
N ALA A 10 -31.66 -20.96 22.07
CA ALA A 10 -30.38 -21.47 21.58
C ALA A 10 -30.20 -21.26 20.06
N LEU A 11 -31.27 -21.43 19.28
CA LEU A 11 -31.24 -21.23 17.84
C LEU A 11 -31.06 -19.73 17.49
N SER A 12 -31.72 -18.82 18.19
CA SER A 12 -31.54 -17.37 18.00
C SER A 12 -30.14 -16.88 18.40
N VAL A 13 -29.54 -17.44 19.46
CA VAL A 13 -28.17 -17.11 19.87
C VAL A 13 -27.14 -17.63 18.87
N ALA A 14 -27.34 -18.84 18.33
CA ALA A 14 -26.45 -19.40 17.31
C ALA A 14 -26.52 -18.65 15.97
N ILE A 15 -27.69 -18.11 15.60
CA ILE A 15 -27.85 -17.28 14.39
C ILE A 15 -27.21 -15.90 14.60
N ALA A 16 -27.37 -15.29 15.78
CA ALA A 16 -26.72 -14.01 16.12
C ALA A 16 -25.18 -14.13 16.20
N ALA A 17 -24.66 -15.23 16.74
CA ALA A 17 -23.22 -15.49 16.80
C ALA A 17 -22.58 -15.69 15.41
N ASN A 18 -23.31 -16.29 14.46
CA ASN A 18 -22.83 -16.44 13.09
C ASN A 18 -22.92 -15.15 12.26
N ALA A 19 -23.93 -14.31 12.50
CA ALA A 19 -24.04 -13.01 11.85
C ALA A 19 -22.94 -12.02 12.30
N PHE A 20 -22.44 -12.14 13.54
CA PHE A 20 -21.34 -11.33 14.07
C PHE A 20 -19.93 -11.93 13.85
N SER A 21 -19.83 -13.11 13.23
CA SER A 21 -18.54 -13.75 12.93
C SER A 21 -17.96 -13.35 11.56
N GLN A 22 -18.54 -12.36 10.87
CA GLN A 22 -17.83 -11.67 9.80
C GLN A 22 -16.70 -10.86 10.44
N SER A 23 -15.58 -11.56 10.57
CA SER A 23 -14.36 -11.10 11.20
C SER A 23 -13.91 -9.78 10.56
N PRO A 24 -13.68 -8.70 11.33
CA PRO A 24 -13.18 -7.41 10.80
C PRO A 24 -11.83 -7.57 10.07
N TYR A 25 -11.16 -8.70 10.28
CA TYR A 25 -9.96 -9.09 9.54
C TYR A 25 -10.17 -9.26 8.03
N HIS A 26 -11.39 -9.60 7.56
CA HIS A 26 -11.66 -9.76 6.13
C HIS A 26 -11.85 -8.41 5.42
N GLU A 27 -12.40 -7.40 6.11
CA GLU A 27 -12.46 -6.01 5.62
C GLU A 27 -11.09 -5.32 5.71
N LEU A 28 -10.33 -5.51 6.80
CA LEU A 28 -8.95 -5.01 6.93
C LEU A 28 -8.00 -5.55 5.84
N ALA A 29 -8.20 -6.80 5.41
CA ALA A 29 -7.43 -7.41 4.33
C ALA A 29 -7.79 -6.83 2.94
N GLN A 30 -8.99 -6.28 2.77
CA GLN A 30 -9.40 -5.62 1.52
C GLN A 30 -8.80 -4.21 1.39
N ASP A 31 -8.62 -3.50 2.52
CA ASP A 31 -8.13 -2.11 2.52
C ASP A 31 -6.60 -1.97 2.63
N THR A 32 -5.86 -3.08 2.81
CA THR A 32 -4.39 -3.05 2.92
C THR A 32 -3.69 -3.35 1.59
N ILE A 33 -2.63 -2.60 1.32
CA ILE A 33 -1.84 -2.76 0.09
C ILE A 33 -0.76 -3.82 0.33
N ILE A 34 -0.74 -4.84 -0.52
CA ILE A 34 0.24 -5.93 -0.52
C ILE A 34 1.40 -5.56 -1.46
N THR A 35 2.64 -5.75 -0.98
CA THR A 35 3.85 -5.60 -1.81
C THR A 35 4.27 -6.97 -2.33
N ARG A 36 4.40 -7.10 -3.66
CA ARG A 36 4.90 -8.30 -4.34
C ARG A 36 6.20 -7.97 -5.08
N PRO A 37 7.32 -8.65 -4.81
CA PRO A 37 8.54 -8.44 -5.58
C PRO A 37 8.36 -8.94 -7.02
N ILE A 38 8.84 -8.16 -7.98
CA ILE A 38 8.91 -8.49 -9.41
C ILE A 38 10.35 -8.34 -9.91
N PHE A 39 10.62 -8.83 -11.13
CA PHE A 39 11.98 -8.85 -11.68
C PHE A 39 12.65 -7.46 -11.72
N PHE A 40 11.85 -6.40 -11.92
CA PHE A 40 12.29 -5.01 -11.85
C PHE A 40 11.48 -4.20 -10.81
N GLY A 41 11.64 -4.52 -9.53
CA GLY A 41 11.08 -3.72 -8.43
C GLY A 41 9.94 -4.40 -7.66
N ASN A 42 8.93 -3.63 -7.29
CA ASN A 42 7.77 -4.12 -6.53
C ASN A 42 6.47 -3.80 -7.26
N ALA A 43 5.57 -4.78 -7.34
CA ALA A 43 4.18 -4.57 -7.68
C ALA A 43 3.37 -4.38 -6.40
N TYR A 44 2.48 -3.40 -6.40
CA TYR A 44 1.57 -3.14 -5.29
C TYR A 44 0.18 -3.63 -5.68
N LEU A 45 -0.48 -4.34 -4.77
CA LEU A 45 -1.81 -4.89 -5.01
C LEU A 45 -2.78 -4.46 -3.91
N LEU A 46 -3.99 -4.09 -4.29
CA LEU A 46 -5.11 -3.86 -3.40
C LEU A 46 -6.25 -4.78 -3.84
N ASP A 47 -6.77 -5.60 -2.94
CA ASP A 47 -7.77 -6.63 -3.25
C ASP A 47 -7.36 -7.51 -4.46
N GLY A 48 -6.08 -7.88 -4.52
CA GLY A 48 -5.51 -8.69 -5.60
C GLY A 48 -5.35 -7.98 -6.96
N LYS A 49 -5.75 -6.70 -7.09
CA LYS A 49 -5.59 -5.90 -8.31
C LYS A 49 -4.31 -5.08 -8.26
N PRO A 50 -3.52 -5.02 -9.35
CA PRO A 50 -2.32 -4.20 -9.40
C PRO A 50 -2.70 -2.72 -9.32
N LEU A 51 -1.97 -1.97 -8.50
CA LEU A 51 -2.09 -0.53 -8.36
C LEU A 51 -0.97 0.17 -9.11
N SER A 52 -1.31 1.22 -9.86
CA SER A 52 -0.32 2.17 -10.38
C SER A 52 0.03 3.22 -9.33
N LEU A 53 1.15 3.92 -9.52
CA LEU A 53 1.58 4.99 -8.62
C LEU A 53 0.53 6.09 -8.45
N GLN A 54 -0.13 6.47 -9.53
CA GLN A 54 -1.15 7.53 -9.52
C GLN A 54 -2.38 7.09 -8.73
N VAL A 55 -2.78 5.82 -8.87
CA VAL A 55 -3.90 5.26 -8.10
C VAL A 55 -3.53 5.13 -6.63
N MET A 56 -2.31 4.70 -6.30
CA MET A 56 -1.80 4.70 -4.93
C MET A 56 -1.81 6.12 -4.33
N GLN A 57 -1.35 7.13 -5.08
CA GLN A 57 -1.36 8.52 -4.62
C GLN A 57 -2.78 9.00 -4.31
N TRP A 58 -3.76 8.64 -5.16
CA TRP A 58 -5.15 8.97 -4.94
C TRP A 58 -5.71 8.30 -3.68
N PHE A 59 -5.50 7.00 -3.49
CA PHE A 59 -5.93 6.27 -2.28
C PHE A 59 -5.28 6.81 -1.00
N MET A 60 -4.03 7.27 -1.08
CA MET A 60 -3.31 7.79 0.07
C MET A 60 -3.64 9.26 0.38
N THR A 61 -4.54 9.92 -0.37
CA THR A 61 -4.87 11.35 -0.19
C THR A 61 -5.31 11.68 1.23
N ASP A 62 -6.11 10.80 1.85
CA ASP A 62 -6.62 10.98 3.21
C ASP A 62 -5.59 10.62 4.30
N HIS A 63 -4.40 10.14 3.91
CA HIS A 63 -3.33 9.68 4.79
C HIS A 63 -2.07 10.53 4.57
N PRO A 64 -1.93 11.71 5.21
CA PRO A 64 -0.95 12.74 4.84
C PRO A 64 0.51 12.25 4.84
N LEU A 65 0.88 11.42 5.81
CA LEU A 65 2.24 10.86 5.89
C LEU A 65 2.55 9.88 4.75
N ALA A 66 1.57 9.09 4.31
CA ALA A 66 1.71 8.21 3.17
C ALA A 66 1.67 9.01 1.85
N HIS A 67 0.80 10.02 1.77
CA HIS A 67 0.64 10.89 0.61
C HIS A 67 1.93 11.64 0.24
N ASP A 68 2.64 12.18 1.24
CA ASP A 68 3.90 12.88 1.00
C ASP A 68 4.96 11.96 0.41
N GLN A 69 5.06 10.73 0.92
CA GLN A 69 6.02 9.75 0.43
C GLN A 69 5.70 9.31 -1.00
N ILE A 70 4.43 8.99 -1.30
CA ILE A 70 4.04 8.57 -2.64
C ILE A 70 4.15 9.72 -3.65
N ARG A 71 3.95 10.98 -3.23
CA ARG A 71 4.20 12.15 -4.08
C ARG A 71 5.66 12.29 -4.47
N VAL A 72 6.59 12.10 -3.52
CA VAL A 72 8.03 12.08 -3.82
C VAL A 72 8.37 10.94 -4.78
N ALA A 73 7.77 9.77 -4.60
CA ALA A 73 7.94 8.66 -5.54
C ALA A 73 7.45 9.01 -6.95
N VAL A 74 6.27 9.61 -7.08
CA VAL A 74 5.70 10.03 -8.38
C VAL A 74 6.63 11.01 -9.09
N VAL A 75 7.13 12.02 -8.36
CA VAL A 75 8.06 13.00 -8.94
C VAL A 75 9.39 12.34 -9.33
N SER A 76 9.94 11.47 -8.48
CA SER A 76 11.18 10.76 -8.76
C SER A 76 11.05 9.85 -9.98
N ASP A 77 9.91 9.17 -10.15
CA ASP A 77 9.64 8.32 -11.31
C ASP A 77 9.55 9.14 -12.61
N GLN A 78 8.91 10.31 -12.57
CA GLN A 78 8.89 11.23 -13.70
C GLN A 78 10.29 11.74 -14.06
N LEU A 79 11.10 12.10 -13.06
CA LEU A 79 12.49 12.51 -13.28
C LEU A 79 13.34 11.37 -13.85
N ALA A 80 13.10 10.14 -13.40
CA ALA A 80 13.75 8.96 -13.95
C ALA A 80 13.42 8.79 -15.44
N ALA A 81 12.13 8.84 -15.80
CA ALA A 81 11.67 8.71 -17.17
C ALA A 81 12.25 9.79 -18.11
N VAL A 82 12.26 11.04 -17.65
CA VAL A 82 12.88 12.16 -18.39
C VAL A 82 14.38 11.93 -18.56
N SER A 83 15.08 11.55 -17.48
CA SER A 83 16.52 11.31 -17.52
C SER A 83 16.90 10.18 -18.46
N PHE A 84 16.14 9.08 -18.47
CA PHE A 84 16.33 7.98 -19.42
C PHE A 84 16.08 8.41 -20.86
N THR A 85 15.04 9.19 -21.10
CA THR A 85 14.66 9.63 -22.45
C THR A 85 15.69 10.61 -23.01
N VAL A 86 16.01 11.66 -22.26
CA VAL A 86 17.00 12.67 -22.66
C VAL A 86 18.38 12.04 -22.75
N GLY A 87 18.79 11.28 -21.73
CA GLY A 87 20.08 10.57 -21.73
C GLY A 87 20.20 9.58 -22.89
N GLY A 88 19.15 8.81 -23.17
CA GLY A 88 19.10 7.86 -24.28
C GLY A 88 19.22 8.53 -25.65
N ILE A 89 18.49 9.63 -25.88
CA ILE A 89 18.58 10.40 -27.13
C ILE A 89 20.00 10.95 -27.33
N ILE A 90 20.58 11.54 -26.28
CA ILE A 90 21.94 12.11 -26.34
C ILE A 90 22.98 10.99 -26.60
N PHE A 91 22.82 9.84 -25.94
CA PHE A 91 23.70 8.68 -26.14
C PHE A 91 23.66 8.15 -27.57
N LEU A 92 22.46 7.96 -28.13
CA LEU A 92 22.27 7.54 -29.52
C LEU A 92 22.81 8.59 -30.51
N GLY A 93 22.58 9.88 -30.21
CA GLY A 93 23.17 10.98 -30.96
C GLY A 93 24.70 10.93 -30.98
N GLY A 94 25.32 10.65 -29.84
CA GLY A 94 26.77 10.45 -29.74
C GLY A 94 27.29 9.30 -30.61
N ILE A 95 26.58 8.16 -30.65
CA ILE A 95 26.93 7.04 -31.54
C ILE A 95 26.91 7.46 -33.01
N LEU A 96 25.90 8.25 -33.42
CA LEU A 96 25.79 8.72 -34.80
C LEU A 96 26.89 9.74 -35.15
N VAL A 97 27.16 10.69 -34.26
CA VAL A 97 28.17 11.74 -34.45
C VAL A 97 29.59 11.17 -34.44
N ARG A 98 29.84 10.09 -33.68
CA ARG A 98 31.17 9.43 -33.57
C ARG A 98 31.75 9.01 -34.92
N GLN A 99 30.91 8.80 -35.95
CA GLN A 99 31.37 8.48 -37.30
C GLN A 99 32.04 9.66 -38.02
N GLY A 100 31.62 10.90 -37.73
CA GLY A 100 32.16 12.11 -38.33
C GLY A 100 33.14 12.86 -37.43
N ASP A 101 32.92 12.83 -36.12
CA ASP A 101 33.78 13.43 -35.10
C ASP A 101 33.81 12.53 -33.86
N GLN A 102 34.92 11.81 -33.68
CA GLN A 102 35.07 10.89 -32.56
C GLN A 102 35.05 11.60 -31.20
N GLY A 103 35.61 12.81 -31.11
CA GLY A 103 35.68 13.55 -29.84
C GLY A 103 34.29 14.01 -29.41
N ALA A 104 33.57 14.68 -30.32
CA ALA A 104 32.20 15.11 -30.05
C ALA A 104 31.25 13.92 -29.80
N GLY A 105 31.42 12.81 -30.53
CA GLY A 105 30.64 11.58 -30.32
C GLY A 105 30.86 10.95 -28.94
N GLU A 106 32.11 10.90 -28.48
CA GLU A 106 32.46 10.32 -27.17
C GLU A 106 31.94 11.16 -26.00
N ASP A 107 32.06 12.49 -26.09
CA ASP A 107 31.52 13.41 -25.08
C ASP A 107 29.98 13.30 -24.97
N LEU A 108 29.29 13.21 -26.11
CA LEU A 108 27.84 13.01 -26.14
C LEU A 108 27.45 11.64 -25.58
N MET A 109 28.19 10.57 -25.89
CA MET A 109 27.95 9.26 -25.29
C MET A 109 28.15 9.29 -23.76
N LEU A 110 29.19 9.95 -23.26
CA LEU A 110 29.40 10.13 -21.82
C LEU A 110 28.26 10.91 -21.16
N MET A 111 27.85 12.03 -21.75
CA MET A 111 26.75 12.85 -21.26
C MET A 111 25.42 12.09 -21.27
N GLY A 112 25.13 11.37 -22.35
CA GLY A 112 23.94 10.52 -22.46
C GLY A 112 23.93 9.37 -21.46
N GLY A 113 25.09 8.72 -21.27
CA GLY A 113 25.29 7.68 -20.27
C GLY A 113 25.09 8.20 -18.84
N ALA A 114 25.57 9.40 -18.53
CA ALA A 114 25.32 10.06 -17.25
C ALA A 114 23.83 10.35 -17.03
N GLY A 115 23.10 10.77 -18.07
CA GLY A 115 21.64 10.95 -18.02
C GLY A 115 20.89 9.65 -17.74
N ILE A 116 21.25 8.55 -18.41
CA ILE A 116 20.71 7.21 -18.14
C ILE A 116 21.01 6.77 -16.71
N GLY A 117 22.24 6.99 -16.24
CA GLY A 117 22.66 6.69 -14.86
C GLY A 117 21.87 7.48 -13.82
N GLY A 118 21.63 8.77 -14.07
CA GLY A 118 20.75 9.61 -13.25
C GLY A 118 19.32 9.05 -13.19
N GLY A 119 18.81 8.56 -14.32
CA GLY A 119 17.50 7.90 -14.38
C GLY A 119 17.40 6.68 -13.47
N LEU A 120 18.44 5.84 -13.43
CA LEU A 120 18.49 4.68 -12.53
C LEU A 120 18.45 5.09 -11.06
N LEU A 121 19.19 6.13 -10.67
CA LEU A 121 19.19 6.64 -9.30
C LEU A 121 17.80 7.11 -8.87
N PHE A 122 17.13 7.90 -9.71
CA PHE A 122 15.77 8.36 -9.43
C PHE A 122 14.75 7.22 -9.36
N SER A 123 14.93 6.16 -10.16
CA SER A 123 14.10 4.95 -10.08
C SER A 123 14.27 4.21 -8.75
N ILE A 124 15.51 4.08 -8.25
CA ILE A 124 15.80 3.48 -6.94
C ILE A 124 15.18 4.31 -5.81
N ILE A 125 15.35 5.63 -5.86
CA ILE A 125 14.76 6.56 -4.88
C ILE A 125 13.24 6.42 -4.88
N SER A 126 12.61 6.41 -6.06
CA SER A 126 11.17 6.21 -6.21
C SER A 126 10.70 4.92 -5.52
N GLY A 127 11.36 3.79 -5.80
CA GLY A 127 11.00 2.49 -5.20
C GLY A 127 11.10 2.49 -3.67
N GLY A 128 12.09 3.19 -3.09
CA GLY A 128 12.22 3.35 -1.64
C GLY A 128 11.04 4.11 -1.03
N HIS A 129 10.64 5.22 -1.66
CA HIS A 129 9.51 6.03 -1.21
C HIS A 129 8.16 5.32 -1.39
N GLN A 130 7.96 4.57 -2.48
CA GLN A 130 6.75 3.75 -2.69
C GLN A 130 6.56 2.74 -1.55
N ARG A 131 7.64 2.02 -1.20
CA ARG A 131 7.59 1.04 -0.10
C ARG A 131 7.26 1.70 1.23
N ARG A 132 7.85 2.86 1.51
CA ARG A 132 7.60 3.61 2.74
C ARG A 132 6.17 4.17 2.80
N ALA A 133 5.64 4.66 1.68
CA ALA A 133 4.26 5.13 1.59
C ALA A 133 3.26 4.01 1.91
N VAL A 134 3.47 2.82 1.35
CA VAL A 134 2.63 1.64 1.62
C VAL A 134 2.71 1.18 3.06
N GLN A 135 3.90 1.22 3.68
CA GLN A 135 4.05 0.90 5.09
C GLN A 135 3.26 1.87 5.97
N LEU A 136 3.40 3.17 5.74
CA LEU A 136 2.68 4.20 6.50
C LEU A 136 1.16 4.10 6.31
N TYR A 137 0.71 3.87 5.08
CA TYR A 137 -0.70 3.68 4.77
C TYR A 137 -1.27 2.45 5.51
N ASN A 138 -0.59 1.29 5.41
CA ASN A 138 -1.04 0.08 6.09
C ASN A 138 -1.00 0.20 7.62
N GLU A 139 -0.05 0.96 8.18
CA GLU A 139 -0.01 1.26 9.61
C GLU A 139 -1.20 2.14 10.03
N ASP A 140 -1.57 3.12 9.21
CA ASP A 140 -2.68 4.01 9.50
C ASP A 140 -4.04 3.29 9.42
N ILE A 141 -4.25 2.49 8.36
CA ILE A 141 -5.42 1.60 8.24
C ILE A 141 -5.53 0.67 9.46
N LYS A 142 -4.43 0.07 9.91
CA LYS A 142 -4.43 -0.77 11.13
C LYS A 142 -4.80 0.01 12.38
N ARG A 143 -4.46 1.29 12.51
CA ARG A 143 -4.87 2.11 13.66
C ARG A 143 -6.35 2.47 13.59
N THR A 144 -6.83 2.86 12.42
CA THR A 144 -8.23 3.25 12.20
C THR A 144 -9.19 2.07 12.39
N TYR A 145 -8.87 0.89 11.88
CA TYR A 145 -9.73 -0.29 12.02
C TYR A 145 -9.40 -1.18 13.22
N GLY A 146 -8.15 -1.15 13.70
CA GLY A 146 -7.73 -1.91 14.89
C GLY A 146 -8.19 -1.30 16.21
N SER A 147 -8.64 -0.05 16.21
CA SER A 147 -9.26 0.59 17.39
C SER A 147 -10.76 0.28 17.53
N SER A 148 -11.43 -0.17 16.47
CA SER A 148 -12.89 -0.35 16.44
C SER A 148 -13.43 -1.68 16.96
N ALA A 149 -12.62 -2.52 17.62
CA ALA A 149 -13.10 -3.79 18.15
C ALA A 149 -12.34 -4.25 19.40
N ARG A 150 -12.24 -3.40 20.42
CA ARG A 150 -11.96 -3.89 21.77
C ARG A 150 -13.29 -4.22 22.45
N LEU A 151 -13.83 -5.41 22.16
CA LEU A 151 -14.90 -6.01 22.96
C LEU A 151 -14.38 -6.19 24.39
N GLU A 152 -14.70 -5.22 25.25
CA GLU A 152 -14.36 -5.28 26.66
C GLU A 152 -15.41 -6.15 27.37
N TRP A 153 -15.04 -7.40 27.65
CA TRP A 153 -15.90 -8.31 28.40
C TRP A 153 -15.81 -7.94 29.88
N GLN A 154 -16.79 -7.16 30.36
CA GLN A 154 -16.91 -6.88 31.79
C GLN A 154 -17.66 -8.03 32.47
N PHE A 155 -16.92 -8.83 33.23
CA PHE A 155 -17.49 -9.89 34.07
C PHE A 155 -17.87 -9.30 35.43
N GLY A 156 -19.18 -9.05 35.60
CA GLY A 156 -19.74 -8.58 36.88
C GLY A 156 -20.35 -9.74 37.66
N PHE A 157 -19.96 -9.89 38.93
CA PHE A 157 -20.65 -10.77 39.88
C PHE A 157 -21.66 -9.93 40.67
N SER A 158 -22.93 -9.97 40.28
CA SER A 158 -24.01 -9.41 41.11
C SER A 158 -24.54 -10.52 42.03
N GLY A 159 -25.01 -10.18 43.23
CA GLY A 159 -25.52 -11.15 44.21
C GLY A 159 -26.70 -12.03 43.75
N HIS A 160 -27.15 -11.90 42.50
CA HIS A 160 -28.20 -12.69 41.86
C HIS A 160 -27.70 -13.52 40.66
N GLY A 161 -26.39 -13.51 40.35
CA GLY A 161 -25.78 -14.34 39.31
C GLY A 161 -24.68 -13.65 38.50
N LEU A 162 -24.00 -14.45 37.66
CA LEU A 162 -23.02 -13.99 36.68
C LEU A 162 -23.72 -13.15 35.60
N THR A 163 -23.40 -11.86 35.55
CA THR A 163 -23.85 -10.95 34.49
C THR A 163 -22.69 -10.70 33.54
N LEU A 164 -22.92 -11.00 32.27
CA LEU A 164 -21.98 -10.72 31.19
C LEU A 164 -22.59 -9.60 30.34
N VAL A 165 -21.91 -8.46 30.33
CA VAL A 165 -22.31 -7.26 29.59
C VAL A 165 -21.24 -7.01 28.52
N ALA A 166 -21.66 -7.05 27.26
CA ALA A 166 -20.84 -6.60 26.15
C ALA A 166 -21.16 -5.12 25.90
N GLY A 167 -20.19 -4.25 26.18
CA GLY A 167 -20.26 -2.83 25.85
C GLY A 167 -19.58 -2.55 24.52
N LEU A 168 -20.22 -1.71 23.70
CA LEU A 168 -19.60 -0.99 22.58
C LEU A 168 -19.44 0.46 23.05
N GLU A 169 -18.23 1.00 23.03
CA GLU A 169 -18.01 2.45 23.11
C GLU A 169 -18.18 3.10 21.74
#